data_AF-A0A1M3NNQ1-F1
#
_entry.id   AF-A0A1M3NNQ1-F1
#
_cell.length_a   1.000
_cell.length_b   1.000
_cell.length_c   1.000
_cell.angle_alpha   90.00
_cell.angle_beta   90.00
_cell.angle_gamma   90.00
#
_symmetry.space_group_name_H-M   'P 1'
#
loop_
_entity.id
_entity.type
_entity.pdbx_description
1 polymer ?
#
loop_
_entity_poly.entity_id
_entity_poly.type
_entity_poly.pdbx_seq_one_letter_code
_entity_poly.pdbx_strand_id
1 'polypeptide(L)'
;MANAPIPKARVFHVETQLHMQARASGGVSRAQAVKAASMEVDKLKPAFDEWLGQEIALLVEAVERAKQGAPCGDWLDVAMIHCRQLHDVGGTMGCELVTLVADLLYKTFEGVAGGAECRLDTIVCYVDALQLVSKDDYRAIGPDQTPDLVAGLRKMAEHVNGVAM
;
A
#
# COMPACT_ATOMS: atom_id res chain seq x y z
N MET A 1 -14.15 -79.36 0.31
CA MET A 1 -14.20 -78.50 1.51
C MET A 1 -12.80 -78.03 1.84
N ALA A 2 -12.55 -76.72 1.81
CA ALA A 2 -11.61 -75.98 2.67
C ALA A 2 -11.66 -74.51 2.19
N ASN A 3 -12.41 -73.67 2.90
CA ASN A 3 -12.50 -72.24 2.60
C ASN A 3 -11.22 -71.58 3.16
N ALA A 4 -10.37 -71.04 2.29
CA ALA A 4 -9.12 -70.40 2.71
C ALA A 4 -9.43 -69.18 3.61
N PRO A 5 -8.71 -68.97 4.72
CA PRO A 5 -9.01 -67.88 5.64
C PRO A 5 -8.71 -66.54 4.98
N ILE A 6 -9.71 -65.66 4.92
CA ILE A 6 -9.58 -64.30 4.39
C ILE A 6 -8.59 -63.54 5.30
N PRO A 7 -7.48 -63.01 4.77
CA PRO A 7 -6.49 -62.32 5.57
C PRO A 7 -7.11 -61.09 6.23
N LYS A 8 -7.10 -61.05 7.56
CA LYS A 8 -7.59 -59.89 8.33
C LYS A 8 -6.70 -58.68 8.02
N ALA A 9 -7.25 -57.70 7.31
CA ALA A 9 -6.58 -56.44 7.04
C ALA A 9 -6.19 -55.77 8.36
N ARG A 10 -4.90 -55.52 8.57
CA ARG A 10 -4.40 -54.72 9.69
C ARG A 10 -4.39 -53.26 9.25
N VAL A 11 -5.29 -52.46 9.83
CA VAL A 11 -5.31 -51.01 9.64
C VAL A 11 -4.24 -50.40 10.55
N PHE A 12 -3.31 -49.66 9.96
CA PHE A 12 -2.32 -48.90 10.71
C PHE A 12 -2.58 -47.41 10.48
N HIS A 13 -2.75 -46.65 11.56
CA HIS A 13 -2.79 -45.20 11.48
C HIS A 13 -1.36 -44.69 11.34
N VAL A 14 -1.00 -44.28 10.13
CA VAL A 14 0.28 -43.61 9.88
C VAL A 14 0.15 -42.17 10.38
N GLU A 15 1.00 -41.80 11.33
CA GLU A 15 1.06 -40.42 11.82
C GLU A 15 1.66 -39.55 10.71
N THR A 16 0.80 -38.84 9.99
CA THR A 16 1.22 -37.98 8.89
C THR A 16 1.66 -36.62 9.41
N GLN A 17 2.45 -35.88 8.62
CA GLN A 17 2.79 -34.48 8.93
C GLN A 17 1.54 -33.62 9.24
N LEU A 18 0.42 -33.91 8.57
CA LEU A 18 -0.84 -33.22 8.80
C LEU A 18 -1.39 -33.49 10.21
N HIS A 19 -1.29 -34.72 10.72
CA HIS A 19 -1.69 -35.06 12.09
C HIS A 19 -0.78 -34.38 13.13
N MET A 20 0.52 -34.24 12.85
CA MET A 20 1.44 -33.51 13.73
C MET A 20 1.14 -32.01 13.76
N GLN A 21 0.88 -31.39 12.60
CA GLN A 21 0.54 -29.97 12.51
C GLN A 21 -0.82 -29.65 13.15
N ALA A 22 -1.81 -30.54 13.01
CA ALA A 22 -3.13 -30.37 13.63
C ALA A 22 -3.10 -30.48 15.17
N ARG A 23 -2.08 -31.15 15.74
CA ARG A 23 -1.88 -31.28 17.18
C ARG A 23 -0.96 -30.23 17.78
N ALA A 24 -0.28 -29.43 16.96
CA ALA A 24 0.51 -28.30 17.44
C ALA A 24 -0.43 -27.31 18.14
N SER A 25 0.02 -26.68 19.22
CA SER A 25 -0.73 -25.61 19.88
C SER A 25 -0.99 -24.50 18.84
N GLY A 26 -2.24 -24.37 18.43
CA GLY A 26 -2.65 -23.39 17.45
C GLY A 26 -2.41 -21.98 17.97
N GLY A 27 -1.89 -21.13 17.08
CA GLY A 27 -1.72 -19.70 17.34
C GLY A 27 -0.39 -19.34 18.00
N VAL A 28 0.15 -18.21 17.57
CA VAL A 28 1.18 -17.47 18.31
C VAL A 28 0.49 -16.47 19.23
N SER A 29 1.07 -16.19 20.39
CA SER A 29 0.54 -15.11 21.24
C SER A 29 0.58 -13.77 20.49
N ARG A 30 -0.33 -12.85 20.81
CA ARG A 30 -0.34 -11.49 20.23
C ARG A 30 1.04 -10.83 20.30
N ALA A 31 1.73 -10.96 21.44
CA ALA A 31 3.06 -10.38 21.63
C ALA A 31 4.11 -11.01 20.70
N GLN A 32 4.07 -12.33 20.51
CA GLN A 32 4.95 -13.02 19.57
C GLN A 32 4.63 -12.66 18.12
N ALA A 33 3.34 -12.53 17.76
CA ALA A 33 2.91 -12.10 16.43
C ALA A 33 3.40 -10.68 16.11
N VAL A 34 3.19 -9.73 17.03
CA VAL A 34 3.66 -8.35 16.85
C VAL A 34 5.19 -8.31 16.73
N LYS A 35 5.92 -9.03 17.61
CA LYS A 35 7.38 -9.09 17.54
C LYS A 35 7.87 -9.65 16.20
N ALA A 36 7.26 -10.73 15.71
CA ALA A 36 7.61 -11.31 14.42
C ALA A 36 7.32 -10.34 13.27
N ALA A 37 6.15 -9.67 13.28
CA ALA A 37 5.80 -8.67 12.27
C ALA A 37 6.78 -7.49 12.27
N SER A 38 7.12 -6.93 13.44
CA SER A 38 8.10 -5.84 13.56
C SER A 38 9.47 -6.26 13.02
N MET A 39 9.92 -7.48 13.32
CA MET A 39 11.19 -7.99 12.80
C MET A 39 11.20 -8.11 11.28
N GLU A 40 10.10 -8.52 10.65
CA GLU A 40 10.03 -8.56 9.18
C GLU A 40 10.01 -7.16 8.57
N VAL A 41 9.29 -6.21 9.18
CA VAL A 41 9.32 -4.79 8.75
C VAL A 41 10.74 -4.22 8.84
N ASP A 42 11.44 -4.47 9.95
CA ASP A 42 12.81 -3.98 10.14
C ASP A 42 13.81 -4.50 9.09
N LYS A 43 13.62 -5.72 8.59
CA LYS A 43 14.44 -6.26 7.50
C LYS A 43 14.21 -5.56 6.17
N LEU A 44 13.02 -5.00 5.95
CA LEU A 44 12.63 -4.35 4.69
C LEU A 44 13.03 -2.87 4.66
N LYS A 45 13.21 -2.23 5.82
CA LYS A 45 13.60 -0.81 5.93
C LYS A 45 14.80 -0.40 5.07
N PRO A 46 15.90 -1.18 4.95
CA PRO A 46 17.05 -0.77 4.14
C PRO A 46 16.73 -0.58 2.65
N ALA A 47 15.76 -1.34 2.11
CA ALA A 47 15.34 -1.25 0.72
C ALA A 47 14.19 -0.28 0.49
N PHE A 48 13.60 0.25 1.57
CA PHE A 48 12.41 1.11 1.49
C PHE A 48 12.71 2.42 0.78
N ASP A 49 13.87 3.03 1.04
CA ASP A 49 14.22 4.34 0.47
C ASP A 49 14.36 4.29 -1.05
N GLU A 50 14.99 3.23 -1.55
CA GLU A 50 15.12 2.97 -2.98
C GLU A 50 13.74 2.71 -3.59
N TRP A 51 12.94 1.85 -2.95
CA TRP A 51 11.58 1.56 -3.39
C TRP A 51 10.70 2.82 -3.44
N LEU A 52 10.71 3.64 -2.39
CA LEU A 52 9.94 4.88 -2.31
C LEU A 52 10.33 5.84 -3.44
N GLY A 53 11.63 5.98 -3.71
CA GLY A 53 12.12 6.79 -4.83
C GLY A 53 11.64 6.26 -6.18
N GLN A 54 11.67 4.95 -6.39
CA GLN A 54 11.20 4.31 -7.63
C GLN A 54 9.70 4.49 -7.83
N GLU A 55 8.87 4.25 -6.82
CA GLU A 55 7.41 4.41 -6.92
C GLU A 55 7.00 5.84 -7.22
N ILE A 56 7.64 6.83 -6.58
CA ILE A 56 7.37 8.24 -6.86
C ILE A 56 7.80 8.58 -8.29
N ALA A 57 8.92 8.06 -8.78
CA ALA A 57 9.37 8.29 -10.15
C ALA A 57 8.39 7.72 -11.19
N LEU A 58 7.85 6.52 -10.96
CA LEU A 58 6.86 5.89 -11.83
C LEU A 58 5.54 6.68 -11.86
N LEU A 59 5.09 7.17 -10.69
CA LEU A 59 3.93 8.04 -10.60
C LEU A 59 4.13 9.35 -11.37
N VAL A 60 5.29 10.00 -11.20
CA VAL A 60 5.64 11.23 -11.92
C VAL A 60 5.63 11.00 -13.42
N GLU A 61 6.22 9.89 -13.87
CA GLU A 61 6.24 9.54 -15.30
C GLU A 61 4.83 9.37 -15.86
N ALA A 62 3.93 8.69 -15.12
CA ALA A 62 2.54 8.52 -15.53
C ALA A 62 1.81 9.87 -15.68
N VAL A 63 2.02 10.80 -14.74
CA VAL A 63 1.43 12.15 -14.79
C VAL A 63 2.03 12.99 -15.93
N GLU A 64 3.33 12.89 -16.20
CA GLU A 64 3.97 13.60 -17.31
C GLU A 64 3.49 13.10 -18.69
N ARG A 65 3.21 11.80 -18.83
CA ARG A 65 2.59 11.27 -20.06
C ARG A 65 1.22 11.91 -20.33
N ALA A 66 0.43 12.14 -19.27
CA ALA A 66 -0.86 12.83 -19.38
C ALA A 66 -0.69 14.29 -19.83
N LYS A 67 0.32 15.01 -19.33
CA LYS A 67 0.63 16.40 -19.72
C LYS A 67 1.06 16.54 -21.17
N GLN A 68 1.77 15.56 -21.72
CA GLN A 68 2.27 15.59 -23.09
C GLN A 68 1.16 15.33 -24.14
N GLY A 69 -0.09 15.19 -23.72
CA GLY A 69 -1.23 15.03 -24.62
C GLY A 69 -1.24 13.71 -25.38
N ALA A 70 -0.44 12.74 -24.93
CA ALA A 70 -0.56 11.34 -25.34
C ALA A 70 -1.58 10.69 -24.39
N PRO A 71 -2.86 10.61 -24.76
CA PRO A 71 -3.85 9.98 -23.92
C PRO A 71 -3.69 8.47 -24.14
N CYS A 72 -2.65 7.88 -23.55
CA CYS A 72 -2.66 6.44 -23.32
C CYS A 72 -3.72 6.23 -22.23
N GLY A 73 -4.82 5.55 -22.58
CA GLY A 73 -6.02 5.46 -21.75
C GLY A 73 -5.84 4.77 -20.39
N ASP A 74 -4.60 4.44 -20.02
CA ASP A 74 -4.17 3.74 -18.82
C ASP A 74 -3.35 4.60 -17.85
N TRP A 75 -2.98 5.85 -18.19
CA TRP A 75 -2.13 6.68 -17.32
C TRP A 75 -2.76 6.88 -15.93
N LEU A 76 -4.08 7.04 -15.89
CA LEU A 76 -4.83 7.24 -14.65
C LEU A 76 -4.82 5.97 -13.80
N ASP A 77 -5.04 4.80 -14.40
CA ASP A 77 -4.99 3.51 -13.72
C ASP A 77 -3.59 3.24 -13.16
N VAL A 78 -2.54 3.52 -13.95
CA VAL A 78 -1.15 3.40 -13.51
C VAL A 78 -0.86 4.35 -12.34
N ALA A 79 -1.26 5.61 -12.44
CA ALA A 79 -1.07 6.58 -11.36
C ALA A 79 -1.81 6.17 -10.07
N MET A 80 -3.03 5.65 -10.20
CA MET A 80 -3.81 5.14 -9.07
C MET A 80 -3.15 3.95 -8.37
N ILE A 81 -2.53 3.03 -9.13
CA ILE A 81 -1.77 1.90 -8.56
C ILE A 81 -0.63 2.40 -7.69
N HIS A 82 0.20 3.31 -8.21
CA HIS A 82 1.36 3.84 -7.49
C HIS A 82 0.94 4.64 -6.25
N CYS A 83 -0.12 5.46 -6.33
CA CYS A 83 -0.65 6.14 -5.13
C CYS A 83 -1.12 5.17 -4.06
N ARG A 84 -1.80 4.08 -4.43
CA ARG A 84 -2.24 3.07 -3.46
C ARG A 84 -1.06 2.35 -2.80
N GLN A 85 -0.05 1.99 -3.59
CA GLN A 85 1.18 1.37 -3.07
C GLN A 85 1.90 2.30 -2.09
N LEU A 86 2.04 3.58 -2.43
CA LEU A 86 2.64 4.60 -1.57
C LEU A 86 1.85 4.80 -0.26
N HIS A 87 0.52 4.80 -0.34
CA HIS A 87 -0.34 4.86 0.84
C HIS A 87 -0.10 3.66 1.78
N ASP A 88 -0.23 2.44 1.25
CA ASP A 88 -0.22 1.21 2.04
C ASP A 88 1.16 0.92 2.66
N VAL A 89 2.21 0.99 1.84
CA VAL A 89 3.58 0.72 2.30
C VAL A 89 4.10 1.89 3.12
N GLY A 90 3.81 3.14 2.74
CA GLY A 90 4.18 4.32 3.52
C GLY A 90 3.61 4.27 4.94
N GLY A 91 2.35 3.82 5.10
CA GLY A 91 1.71 3.69 6.40
C GLY A 91 2.37 2.60 7.25
N THR A 92 2.76 1.49 6.62
CA THR A 92 3.50 0.40 7.26
C THR A 92 4.90 0.83 7.72
N MET A 93 5.54 1.72 6.97
CA MET A 93 6.91 2.20 7.23
C MET A 93 6.96 3.46 8.11
N GLY A 94 5.81 4.02 8.50
CA GLY A 94 5.71 5.19 9.36
C GLY A 94 5.93 6.53 8.64
N CYS A 95 5.83 6.57 7.31
CA CYS A 95 5.91 7.81 6.53
C CYS A 95 4.53 8.47 6.42
N GLU A 96 4.02 8.99 7.54
CA GLU A 96 2.64 9.47 7.66
C GLU A 96 2.28 10.57 6.65
N LEU A 97 3.19 11.51 6.37
CA LEU A 97 2.95 12.54 5.36
C LEU A 97 2.88 11.98 3.95
N VAL A 98 3.74 11.01 3.59
CA VAL A 98 3.69 10.33 2.29
C VAL A 98 2.34 9.63 2.12
N THR A 99 1.90 8.90 3.16
CA THR A 99 0.59 8.22 3.17
C THR A 99 -0.56 9.20 2.98
N LEU A 100 -0.54 10.34 3.69
CA LEU A 100 -1.59 11.35 3.59
C LEU A 100 -1.65 11.96 2.20
N VAL A 101 -0.51 12.39 1.64
CA VAL A 101 -0.47 13.02 0.32
C VAL A 101 -0.88 12.01 -0.77
N ALA A 102 -0.41 10.77 -0.68
CA ALA A 102 -0.77 9.70 -1.61
C ALA A 102 -2.29 9.39 -1.58
N ASP A 103 -2.92 9.37 -0.41
CA ASP A 103 -4.38 9.21 -0.27
C ASP A 103 -5.18 10.37 -0.89
N LEU A 104 -4.75 11.61 -0.65
CA LEU A 104 -5.41 12.79 -1.24
C LEU A 104 -5.29 12.80 -2.77
N LEU A 105 -4.13 12.43 -3.29
CA LEU A 105 -3.90 12.30 -4.72
C LEU A 105 -4.71 11.14 -5.33
N TYR A 106 -4.75 9.99 -4.65
CA TYR A 106 -5.58 8.86 -5.06
C TYR A 106 -7.05 9.25 -5.16
N LYS A 107 -7.61 9.95 -4.16
CA LYS A 107 -8.99 10.46 -4.20
C LYS A 107 -9.24 11.43 -5.35
N THR A 108 -8.24 12.26 -5.67
CA THR A 108 -8.30 13.14 -6.84
C THR A 108 -8.40 12.33 -8.13
N PHE A 109 -7.61 11.26 -8.27
CA PHE A 109 -7.72 10.35 -9.42
C PHE A 109 -9.05 9.59 -9.47
N GLU A 110 -9.58 9.13 -8.33
CA GLU A 110 -10.91 8.54 -8.27
C GLU A 110 -12.01 9.50 -8.74
N GLY A 111 -11.92 10.78 -8.35
CA GLY A 111 -12.82 11.82 -8.85
C GLY A 111 -12.76 11.95 -10.37
N VAL A 112 -11.56 12.02 -10.93
CA VAL A 112 -11.35 12.09 -12.39
C VAL A 112 -11.87 10.84 -13.10
N ALA A 113 -11.61 9.65 -12.56
CA ALA A 113 -12.13 8.38 -13.08
C ALA A 113 -13.68 8.34 -13.02
N GLY A 114 -14.26 8.97 -12.00
CA GLY A 114 -15.70 9.16 -11.84
C GLY A 114 -16.32 10.23 -12.75
N GLY A 115 -15.53 10.88 -13.61
CA GLY A 115 -16.01 11.89 -14.56
C GLY A 115 -15.86 13.34 -14.10
N ALA A 116 -15.17 13.61 -12.99
CA ALA A 116 -14.79 14.97 -12.61
C ALA A 116 -13.79 15.56 -13.63
N GLU A 117 -13.72 16.90 -13.66
CA GLU A 117 -12.77 17.61 -14.51
C GLU A 117 -11.32 17.26 -14.13
N CYS A 118 -10.53 16.79 -15.09
CA CYS A 118 -9.11 16.53 -14.90
C CYS A 118 -8.31 17.84 -14.85
N ARG A 119 -7.99 18.30 -13.64
CA ARG A 119 -7.17 19.49 -13.41
C ARG A 119 -5.71 19.09 -13.19
N LEU A 120 -4.96 19.02 -14.30
CA LEU A 120 -3.54 18.60 -14.28
C LEU A 120 -2.68 19.48 -13.35
N ASP A 121 -2.94 20.78 -13.26
CA ASP A 121 -2.20 21.67 -12.34
C ASP A 121 -2.37 21.26 -10.87
N THR A 122 -3.55 20.78 -10.49
CA THR A 122 -3.81 20.28 -9.14
C THR A 122 -3.11 18.95 -8.89
N ILE A 123 -3.14 18.04 -9.87
CA ILE A 123 -2.41 16.76 -9.81
C ILE A 123 -0.91 17.00 -9.65
N VAL A 124 -0.34 17.92 -10.44
CA VAL A 124 1.09 18.29 -10.35
C VAL A 124 1.42 18.84 -8.97
N CYS A 125 0.57 19.69 -8.39
CA CYS A 125 0.80 20.21 -7.05
C CYS A 125 0.86 19.11 -5.97
N TYR A 126 0.00 18.08 -6.07
CA TYR A 126 0.07 16.91 -5.18
C TYR A 126 1.33 16.07 -5.42
N VAL A 127 1.76 15.91 -6.67
CA VAL A 127 3.01 15.21 -6.99
C VAL A 127 4.21 15.96 -6.42
N ASP A 128 4.27 17.28 -6.55
CA ASP A 128 5.33 18.12 -5.97
C ASP A 128 5.33 18.02 -4.43
N ALA A 129 4.15 18.03 -3.81
CA ALA A 129 4.01 17.83 -2.37
C ALA A 129 4.50 16.44 -1.95
N LEU A 130 4.18 15.40 -2.72
CA LEU A 130 4.62 14.03 -2.47
C LEU A 130 6.14 13.90 -2.54
N GLN A 131 6.76 14.50 -3.56
CA GLN A 131 8.21 14.56 -3.71
C GLN A 131 8.90 15.35 -2.59
N LEU A 132 8.23 16.37 -2.04
CA LEU A 132 8.74 17.13 -0.90
C LEU A 132 8.73 16.28 0.37
N VAL A 133 7.59 15.66 0.69
CA VAL A 133 7.43 14.89 1.93
C VAL A 133 8.18 13.55 1.92
N SER A 134 8.63 13.08 0.75
CA SER A 134 9.47 11.90 0.63
C SER A 134 10.95 12.15 0.92
N LYS A 135 11.37 13.41 1.06
CA LYS A 135 12.75 13.78 1.43
C LYS A 135 13.01 13.48 2.91
N ASP A 136 14.23 13.09 3.24
CA ASP A 136 14.63 12.66 4.59
C ASP A 136 14.24 13.68 5.68
N ASP A 137 14.38 14.97 5.40
CA ASP A 137 14.03 16.07 6.31
C ASP A 137 12.54 16.07 6.72
N TYR A 138 11.66 15.52 5.89
CA TYR A 138 10.21 15.49 6.11
C TYR A 138 9.68 14.11 6.53
N ARG A 139 10.47 13.03 6.36
CA ARG A 139 10.00 11.66 6.66
C ARG A 139 9.67 11.42 8.12
N ALA A 140 10.37 12.09 9.04
CA ALA A 140 10.14 11.99 10.48
C ALA A 140 9.08 12.98 10.99
N ILE A 141 8.56 13.84 10.11
CA ILE A 141 7.59 14.87 10.46
C ILE A 141 6.19 14.28 10.27
N GLY A 142 5.38 14.34 11.32
CA GLY A 142 3.97 13.93 11.27
C GLY A 142 3.05 15.03 10.73
N PRO A 143 1.82 14.69 10.31
CA PRO A 143 0.80 15.67 9.89
C PRO A 143 0.54 16.77 10.94
N ASP A 144 0.56 16.42 12.23
CA ASP A 144 0.33 17.37 13.34
C ASP A 144 1.44 18.41 13.48
N GLN A 145 2.64 18.13 12.95
CA GLN A 145 3.78 19.05 12.97
C GLN A 145 3.80 19.97 11.75
N THR A 146 2.97 19.70 10.74
CA THR A 146 2.83 20.53 9.52
C THR A 146 1.35 20.84 9.21
N PRO A 147 0.60 21.40 10.19
CA PRO A 147 -0.86 21.56 10.08
C PRO A 147 -1.26 22.46 8.91
N ASP A 148 -0.47 23.49 8.59
CA ASP A 148 -0.76 24.41 7.48
C ASP A 148 -0.63 23.74 6.11
N LEU A 149 0.39 22.89 5.93
CA LEU A 149 0.57 22.10 4.70
C LEU A 149 -0.60 21.14 4.53
N VAL A 150 -0.93 20.38 5.58
CA VAL A 150 -2.03 19.42 5.58
C VAL A 150 -3.36 20.11 5.31
N ALA A 151 -3.62 21.25 5.96
CA ALA A 151 -4.84 22.02 5.75
C ALA A 151 -4.94 22.56 4.32
N GLY A 152 -3.84 23.05 3.75
CA GLY A 152 -3.79 23.50 2.35
C GLY A 152 -4.14 22.37 1.37
N LEU A 153 -3.48 21.21 1.53
CA LEU A 153 -3.72 20.04 0.68
C LEU A 153 -5.14 19.49 0.80
N ARG A 154 -5.74 19.53 2.00
CA ARG A 154 -7.14 19.12 2.21
C ARG A 154 -8.12 20.08 1.54
N LYS A 155 -7.93 21.39 1.68
CA LYS A 155 -8.76 22.41 1.01
C LYS A 155 -8.72 22.26 -0.52
N MET A 156 -7.57 21.92 -1.07
CA MET A 156 -7.45 21.62 -2.50
C MET A 156 -8.28 20.40 -2.89
N ALA A 157 -8.26 19.33 -2.08
CA ALA A 157 -9.03 18.11 -2.36
C ALA A 157 -10.54 18.37 -2.31
N GLU A 158 -11.00 19.18 -1.35
CA GLU A 158 -12.40 19.61 -1.24
C GLU A 158 -12.84 20.39 -2.49
N HIS A 159 -11.98 21.28 -2.99
CA HIS A 159 -12.27 22.09 -4.17
C HIS A 159 -12.35 21.26 -5.46
N VAL A 160 -11.56 20.20 -5.57
CA VAL A 160 -11.55 19.31 -6.75
C VAL A 160 -12.70 18.30 -6.71
N ASN A 161 -12.98 17.72 -5.54
CA ASN A 161 -13.97 16.66 -5.41
C ASN A 161 -15.41 17.18 -5.25
N GLY A 162 -15.61 18.49 -5.10
CA GLY A 162 -16.95 19.09 -4.93
C GLY A 162 -17.65 18.68 -3.63
N VAL A 163 -16.95 18.00 -2.72
CA VAL A 163 -17.46 17.57 -1.43
C VAL A 163 -17.02 18.60 -0.39
N ALA A 164 -17.92 19.51 -0.04
CA ALA A 164 -17.89 20.13 1.27
C ALA A 164 -18.18 19.04 2.31
N MET A 165 -17.22 18.74 3.18
CA MET A 165 -17.51 18.02 4.43
C MET A 165 -18.15 18.96 5.43
#